data_AF-A0A558J6D4-F1
#
_entry.id   AF-A0A558J6D4-F1
#
_cell.length_a   1.000
_cell.length_b   1.000
_cell.length_c   1.000
_cell.angle_alpha   90.00
_cell.angle_beta   90.00
_cell.angle_gamma   90.00
#
_symmetry.space_group_name_H-M   'P 1'
#
loop_
_entity.id
_entity.type
_entity.pdbx_description
1 polymer ?
#
loop_
_entity_poly.entity_id
_entity_poly.type
_entity_poly.pdbx_seq_one_letter_code
_entity_poly.pdbx_strand_id
1 'polypeptide(L)'
;MHQAVRRWLTGAVVGASIVSLSGCGTLFHPERKGQLSGDIDPVIAIANGVGLLFFIVPGVIAYAVDFSNGTIYLPGRNSASVDVHQLDDAMDVASLEKLLSETAGQPVSLESELVMMEEVGSLDEALAMVRMSGVLDEEKLSAM
;
A
#
# COMPACT_ATOMS: atom_id res chain seq x y z
N MET A 1 -39.37 -18.54 23.04
CA MET A 1 -38.11 -17.78 23.21
C MET A 1 -36.89 -18.47 22.59
N HIS A 2 -36.56 -19.72 22.94
CA HIS A 2 -35.34 -20.39 22.41
C HIS A 2 -35.21 -20.46 20.88
N GLN A 3 -36.31 -20.69 20.15
CA GLN A 3 -36.28 -20.73 18.68
C GLN A 3 -36.04 -19.35 18.04
N ALA A 4 -36.57 -18.28 18.63
CA ALA A 4 -36.35 -16.91 18.18
C ALA A 4 -34.89 -16.49 18.41
N VAL A 5 -34.35 -16.79 19.60
CA VAL A 5 -32.95 -16.54 19.95
C VAL A 5 -32.00 -17.33 19.03
N ARG A 6 -32.30 -18.60 18.73
CA ARG A 6 -31.47 -19.42 17.84
C ARG A 6 -31.46 -18.89 16.40
N ARG A 7 -32.62 -18.43 15.90
CA ARG A 7 -32.71 -17.78 14.57
C ARG A 7 -31.89 -16.48 14.53
N TRP A 8 -31.95 -15.68 15.59
CA TRP A 8 -31.20 -14.43 15.68
C TRP A 8 -29.69 -14.67 15.74
N LEU A 9 -29.24 -15.61 16.56
CA LEU A 9 -27.83 -16.03 16.62
C LEU A 9 -27.31 -16.56 15.28
N THR A 10 -28.11 -17.40 14.61
CA THR A 10 -27.74 -17.94 13.30
C THR A 10 -27.60 -16.81 12.27
N GLY A 11 -28.55 -15.86 12.26
CA GLY A 11 -28.47 -14.69 11.40
C GLY A 11 -27.25 -13.82 11.68
N ALA A 12 -26.93 -13.60 12.96
CA ALA A 12 -25.75 -12.83 13.36
C ALA A 12 -24.45 -13.49 12.92
N VAL A 13 -24.30 -14.81 13.10
CA VAL A 13 -23.11 -15.56 12.66
C VAL A 13 -22.97 -15.52 11.15
N VAL A 14 -24.05 -15.73 10.40
CA VAL A 14 -24.03 -15.69 8.93
C VAL A 14 -23.68 -14.29 8.44
N GLY A 15 -24.31 -13.25 9.00
CA GLY A 15 -24.02 -11.86 8.65
C GLY A 15 -22.57 -11.47 8.94
N ALA A 16 -22.06 -11.83 10.12
CA ALA A 16 -20.66 -11.59 10.47
C ALA A 16 -19.70 -12.30 9.51
N SER A 17 -20.01 -13.56 9.15
CA SER A 17 -19.17 -14.33 8.22
C SER A 17 -19.10 -13.71 6.82
N ILE A 18 -20.22 -13.17 6.31
CA ILE A 18 -20.26 -12.48 5.02
C ILE A 18 -19.38 -11.23 5.05
N VAL A 19 -19.50 -10.40 6.10
CA VAL A 19 -18.70 -9.18 6.25
C VAL A 19 -17.21 -9.51 6.38
N SER A 20 -16.87 -10.56 7.14
CA SER A 20 -15.48 -11.01 7.30
C SER A 20 -14.83 -11.47 6.00
N LEU A 21 -15.59 -12.12 5.11
CA LEU A 21 -15.09 -12.54 3.79
C LEU A 21 -14.81 -11.35 2.87
N SER A 22 -15.56 -10.26 3.01
CA SER A 22 -15.26 -9.01 2.30
C SER A 22 -14.11 -8.21 2.92
N GLY A 23 -13.90 -8.30 4.24
CA GLY A 23 -12.97 -7.48 5.02
C GLY A 23 -13.57 -6.13 5.41
N CYS A 24 -13.37 -5.68 6.65
CA CYS A 24 -13.92 -4.41 7.14
C CYS A 24 -13.20 -3.23 6.48
N GLY A 25 -11.87 -3.30 6.37
CA GLY A 25 -11.07 -2.28 5.71
C GLY A 25 -11.42 -2.15 4.23
N THR A 26 -11.72 -3.27 3.55
CA THR A 26 -12.18 -3.27 2.16
C THR A 26 -13.56 -2.64 1.99
N LEU A 27 -14.46 -2.79 2.97
CA LEU A 27 -15.79 -2.20 2.94
C LEU A 27 -15.75 -0.68 3.17
N PHE A 28 -14.91 -0.22 4.11
CA PHE A 28 -14.83 1.19 4.49
C PHE A 28 -13.89 2.00 3.60
N HIS A 29 -12.82 1.38 3.13
CA HIS A 29 -11.73 2.03 2.41
C HIS A 29 -11.22 1.16 1.24
N PRO A 30 -12.07 0.90 0.23
CA PRO A 30 -11.71 0.07 -0.92
C PRO A 30 -10.52 0.64 -1.72
N GLU A 31 -10.27 1.94 -1.65
CA GLU A 31 -9.16 2.64 -2.29
C GLU A 31 -7.78 2.21 -1.79
N ARG A 32 -7.69 1.58 -0.61
CA ARG A 32 -6.42 1.13 0.00
C ARG A 32 -6.00 -0.28 -0.45
N LYS A 33 -6.76 -0.91 -1.34
CA LYS A 33 -6.46 -2.25 -1.83
C LYS A 33 -5.15 -2.30 -2.61
N GLY A 34 -4.35 -3.34 -2.36
CA GLY A 34 -3.05 -3.53 -2.99
C GLY A 34 -1.90 -2.85 -2.26
N GLN A 35 -2.15 -2.26 -1.08
CA GLN A 35 -1.09 -1.72 -0.25
C GLN A 35 -0.28 -2.87 0.40
N LEU A 36 1.03 -2.92 0.13
CA LEU A 36 1.88 -4.02 0.58
C LEU A 36 2.30 -3.92 2.06
N SER A 37 2.37 -2.71 2.61
CA SER A 37 2.75 -2.45 4.02
C SER A 37 2.44 -1.01 4.44
N GLY A 38 2.41 -0.75 5.74
CA GLY A 38 2.18 0.57 6.31
C GLY A 38 1.89 0.50 7.81
N ASP A 39 1.58 1.65 8.42
CA ASP A 39 1.10 1.70 9.79
C ASP A 39 -0.30 1.08 9.86
N ILE A 40 -0.59 0.31 10.91
CA ILE A 40 -1.91 -0.30 11.09
C ILE A 40 -2.94 0.79 11.39
N ASP A 41 -4.04 0.81 10.64
CA ASP A 41 -5.20 1.65 10.93
C ASP A 41 -5.90 1.13 12.19
N PRO A 42 -5.86 1.89 13.31
CA PRO A 42 -6.44 1.44 14.57
C PRO A 42 -7.96 1.25 14.46
N VAL A 43 -8.65 1.98 13.58
CA VAL A 43 -10.10 1.85 13.40
C VAL A 43 -10.44 0.47 12.82
N ILE A 44 -9.73 0.06 11.77
CA ILE A 44 -9.95 -1.25 11.13
C ILE A 44 -9.49 -2.38 12.06
N ALA A 45 -8.35 -2.22 12.73
CA ALA A 45 -7.86 -3.22 13.67
C ALA A 45 -8.85 -3.44 14.84
N ILE A 46 -9.40 -2.36 15.42
CA ILE A 46 -10.41 -2.47 16.47
C ILE A 46 -11.69 -3.13 15.92
N ALA A 47 -12.16 -2.76 14.73
CA ALA A 47 -13.34 -3.37 14.12
C ALA A 47 -13.18 -4.89 13.93
N ASN A 48 -12.04 -5.33 13.40
CA ASN A 48 -11.72 -6.75 13.26
C ASN A 48 -11.56 -7.43 14.63
N GLY A 49 -10.97 -6.74 15.61
CA GLY A 49 -10.85 -7.19 17.00
C GLY A 49 -12.20 -7.39 17.70
N VAL A 50 -13.20 -6.54 17.44
CA VAL A 50 -14.57 -6.75 17.91
C VAL A 50 -15.16 -8.02 17.30
N GLY A 51 -14.97 -8.23 15.99
CA GLY A 51 -15.35 -9.48 15.33
C GLY A 51 -14.70 -10.70 15.97
N LEU A 52 -13.41 -10.61 16.29
CA LEU A 52 -12.64 -11.67 16.95
C LEU A 52 -13.13 -11.98 18.36
N LEU A 53 -13.52 -10.96 19.13
CA LEU A 53 -13.99 -11.11 20.51
C LEU A 53 -15.33 -11.86 20.58
N PHE A 54 -16.28 -11.55 19.69
CA PHE A 54 -17.62 -12.15 19.71
C PHE A 54 -17.73 -13.41 18.83
N PHE A 55 -16.92 -13.52 17.78
CA PHE A 55 -16.93 -14.63 16.83
C PHE A 55 -15.50 -14.93 16.33
N ILE A 56 -14.81 -15.84 17.02
CA ILE A 56 -13.39 -16.13 16.75
C ILE A 56 -13.11 -16.40 15.27
N VAL A 57 -13.86 -17.32 14.64
CA VAL A 57 -13.62 -17.72 13.23
C VAL A 57 -13.84 -16.53 12.27
N PRO A 58 -15.00 -15.85 12.26
CA PRO A 58 -15.18 -14.63 11.47
C PRO A 58 -14.14 -13.54 11.75
N GLY A 59 -13.72 -13.33 13.00
CA GLY A 59 -12.75 -12.29 13.33
C GLY A 59 -11.35 -12.56 12.80
N VAL A 60 -10.86 -13.81 12.89
CA VAL A 60 -9.56 -14.19 12.30
C VAL A 60 -9.61 -14.02 10.78
N ILE A 61 -10.70 -14.43 10.14
CA ILE A 61 -10.88 -14.28 8.69
C ILE A 61 -10.85 -12.79 8.29
N ALA A 62 -11.53 -11.91 9.02
CA ALA A 62 -11.55 -10.48 8.72
C ALA A 62 -10.12 -9.87 8.78
N TYR A 63 -9.34 -10.25 9.79
CA TYR A 63 -7.93 -9.88 9.86
C TYR A 63 -7.13 -10.39 8.67
N ALA A 64 -7.25 -11.68 8.33
CA ALA A 64 -6.53 -12.26 7.21
C ALA A 64 -6.87 -11.56 5.88
N VAL A 65 -8.15 -11.28 5.65
CA VAL A 65 -8.62 -10.57 4.44
C VAL A 65 -8.07 -9.14 4.41
N ASP A 66 -8.20 -8.36 5.48
CA ASP A 66 -7.71 -6.97 5.49
C ASP A 66 -6.18 -6.86 5.45
N PHE A 67 -5.44 -7.82 6.00
CA PHE A 67 -3.99 -7.93 5.79
C PHE A 67 -3.64 -8.30 4.35
N SER A 68 -4.30 -9.30 3.77
CA SER A 68 -4.03 -9.75 2.40
C SER A 68 -4.38 -8.69 1.34
N ASN A 69 -5.44 -7.93 1.58
CA ASN A 69 -5.86 -6.85 0.70
C ASN A 69 -5.04 -5.56 0.93
N GLY A 70 -4.30 -5.46 2.05
CA GLY A 70 -3.61 -4.25 2.46
C GLY A 70 -4.51 -3.18 3.09
N THR A 71 -5.81 -3.45 3.24
CA THR A 71 -6.81 -2.48 3.70
C THR A 71 -6.82 -2.23 5.21
N ILE A 72 -6.01 -2.99 5.95
CA ILE A 72 -5.72 -2.73 7.37
C ILE A 72 -4.67 -1.63 7.58
N TYR A 73 -3.92 -1.25 6.55
CA TYR A 73 -2.88 -0.24 6.66
C TYR A 73 -3.43 1.16 6.36
N LEU A 74 -2.92 2.16 7.08
CA LEU A 74 -3.10 3.57 6.75
C LEU A 74 -2.40 3.86 5.42
N PRO A 75 -2.98 4.74 4.57
CA PRO A 75 -2.31 5.17 3.35
C PRO A 75 -0.93 5.74 3.70
N GLY A 76 0.12 5.19 3.09
CA GLY A 76 1.49 5.60 3.36
C GLY A 76 1.66 7.10 3.14
N ARG A 77 2.20 7.81 4.15
CA ARG A 77 2.46 9.25 4.08
C ARG A 77 3.59 9.63 3.10
N ASN A 78 4.39 8.65 2.71
CA ASN A 78 5.49 8.82 1.77
C ASN A 78 5.22 7.93 0.56
N SER A 79 4.36 8.42 -0.34
CA SER A 79 4.41 7.96 -1.71
C SER A 79 5.79 8.27 -2.25
N ALA A 80 6.51 7.28 -2.79
CA ALA A 80 7.57 7.57 -3.75
C ALA A 80 7.01 8.59 -4.76
N SER A 81 7.58 9.80 -4.77
CA SER A 81 7.19 10.87 -5.67
C SER A 81 8.14 10.86 -6.84
N VAL A 82 7.59 10.78 -8.05
CA VAL A 82 8.34 10.95 -9.29
C VAL A 82 8.13 12.39 -9.72
N ASP A 83 9.21 13.16 -9.82
CA ASP A 83 9.16 14.47 -10.47
C ASP A 83 9.33 14.27 -11.99
N VAL A 84 8.46 14.91 -12.76
CA VAL A 84 8.44 14.74 -14.23
C VAL A 84 9.07 15.96 -14.86
N HIS A 85 10.25 15.78 -15.43
CA HIS A 85 10.89 16.79 -16.28
C HIS A 85 10.72 16.45 -17.75
N GLN A 86 10.17 17.41 -18.50
CA GLN A 86 10.17 17.32 -19.95
C GLN A 86 11.58 17.61 -20.46
N LEU A 87 12.08 16.69 -21.28
CA LEU A 87 13.37 16.84 -21.94
C LEU A 87 13.12 17.40 -23.35
N ASP A 88 13.94 18.36 -23.77
CA ASP A 88 13.92 18.82 -25.16
C ASP A 88 14.56 17.74 -26.05
N ASP A 89 13.93 17.42 -27.18
CA ASP A 89 14.39 16.39 -28.15
C ASP A 89 15.81 16.62 -28.68
N ALA A 90 16.37 17.83 -28.53
CA ALA A 90 17.70 18.22 -28.98
C ALA A 90 18.75 18.26 -27.85
N MET A 91 18.44 17.78 -26.64
CA MET A 91 19.34 17.86 -25.50
C MET A 91 20.49 16.85 -25.60
N ASP A 92 21.73 17.31 -25.37
CA ASP A 92 22.90 16.43 -25.35
C ASP A 92 23.05 15.70 -24.01
N VAL A 93 23.81 14.60 -24.02
CA VAL A 93 24.05 13.74 -22.85
C VAL A 93 24.70 14.53 -21.70
N ALA A 94 25.60 15.46 -22.01
CA ALA A 94 26.29 16.28 -21.00
C ALA A 94 25.34 17.25 -20.28
N SER A 95 24.38 17.82 -21.01
CA SER A 95 23.34 18.69 -20.45
C SER A 95 22.36 17.89 -19.60
N LEU A 96 22.04 16.66 -20.00
CA LEU A 96 21.24 15.74 -19.20
C LEU A 96 21.93 15.38 -17.87
N GLU A 97 23.20 14.97 -17.91
CA GLU A 97 23.98 14.66 -16.71
C GLU A 97 24.07 15.86 -15.76
N LYS A 98 24.25 17.07 -16.32
CA LYS A 98 24.26 18.30 -15.53
C LYS A 98 22.91 18.55 -14.85
N LEU A 99 21.80 18.44 -15.58
CA LEU A 99 20.45 18.64 -15.05
C LEU A 99 20.11 17.62 -13.95
N LEU A 100 20.45 16.34 -14.17
CA LEU A 100 20.29 15.28 -13.18
C LEU A 100 21.16 15.52 -11.95
N SER A 101 22.40 15.98 -12.13
CA SER A 101 23.31 16.27 -11.02
C SER A 101 22.82 17.44 -10.15
N GLU A 102 22.28 18.48 -10.78
CA GLU A 102 21.68 19.62 -10.09
C GLU A 102 20.42 19.21 -9.31
N THR A 103 19.57 18.37 -9.92
CA THR A 103 18.30 17.93 -9.31
C THR A 103 18.52 16.91 -8.19
N ALA A 104 19.44 15.96 -8.37
CA ALA A 104 19.76 14.93 -7.37
C ALA A 104 20.67 15.45 -6.24
N GLY A 105 21.29 16.62 -6.41
CA GLY A 105 22.24 17.19 -5.44
C GLY A 105 23.55 16.39 -5.32
N GLN A 106 23.82 15.48 -6.25
CA GLN A 106 25.02 14.64 -6.31
C GLN A 106 25.45 14.45 -7.76
N PRO A 107 26.75 14.24 -8.06
CA PRO A 107 27.20 14.02 -9.43
C PRO A 107 26.61 12.72 -10.00
N VAL A 108 25.86 12.86 -11.10
CA VAL A 108 25.26 11.73 -11.84
C VAL A 108 26.03 11.55 -13.15
N SER A 109 26.52 10.33 -13.39
CA SER A 109 27.07 9.94 -14.69
C SER A 109 26.28 8.77 -15.26
N LEU A 110 25.79 8.95 -16.49
CA LEU A 110 24.96 7.98 -17.19
C LEU A 110 25.73 6.74 -17.65
N GLU A 111 27.07 6.84 -17.72
CA GLU A 111 27.96 5.71 -18.01
C GLU A 111 28.27 4.88 -16.76
N SER A 112 27.85 5.33 -15.57
CA SER A 112 28.13 4.60 -14.35
C SER A 112 27.28 3.34 -14.24
N GLU A 113 27.90 2.27 -13.74
CA GLU A 113 27.23 0.98 -13.50
C GLU A 113 26.17 1.04 -12.38
N LEU A 114 26.12 2.16 -11.66
CA LEU A 114 25.16 2.46 -10.59
C LEU A 114 23.88 3.12 -11.12
N VAL A 115 23.85 3.54 -12.38
CA VAL A 115 22.67 4.13 -13.02
C VAL A 115 21.89 3.06 -13.78
N MET A 116 20.59 2.97 -13.50
CA MET A 116 19.66 2.10 -14.20
C MET A 116 18.77 2.96 -15.10
N MET A 117 18.72 2.63 -16.39
CA MET A 117 17.80 3.22 -17.35
C MET A 117 16.81 2.15 -17.82
N GLU A 118 15.53 2.40 -17.59
CA GLU A 118 14.42 1.53 -17.94
C GLU A 118 13.41 2.33 -18.76
N GLU A 119 12.92 1.75 -19.85
CA GLU A 119 11.80 2.30 -20.60
C GLU A 119 10.50 1.77 -20.00
N VAL A 120 9.56 2.66 -19.72
CA VAL A 120 8.30 2.35 -19.03
C VAL A 120 7.10 2.65 -19.91
N GLY A 121 6.12 1.75 -19.91
CA GLY A 121 4.91 1.90 -20.73
C GLY A 121 3.91 2.93 -20.17
N SER A 122 4.03 3.28 -18.88
CA SER A 122 3.17 4.26 -18.21
C SER A 122 3.79 4.84 -16.95
N LEU A 123 3.26 6.00 -16.50
CA LEU A 123 3.64 6.61 -15.22
C LEU A 123 3.33 5.68 -14.02
N ASP A 124 2.23 4.93 -14.09
CA ASP A 124 1.84 3.98 -13.03
C ASP A 124 2.88 2.86 -12.88
N GLU A 125 3.41 2.35 -13.99
CA GLU A 125 4.48 1.36 -14.01
C GLU A 125 5.79 1.91 -13.43
N ALA A 126 6.15 3.15 -13.80
CA ALA A 126 7.32 3.83 -13.24
C ALA A 126 7.20 3.99 -11.70
N LEU A 127 6.05 4.45 -11.22
CA LEU A 127 5.78 4.58 -9.79
C LEU A 127 5.82 3.24 -9.05
N ALA A 128 5.32 2.18 -9.68
CA ALA A 128 5.40 0.84 -9.12
C ALA A 128 6.86 0.38 -8.96
N MET A 129 7.71 0.58 -9.96
CA MET A 129 9.13 0.23 -9.88
C MET A 129 9.88 1.01 -8.81
N VAL A 130 9.67 2.33 -8.71
CA VAL A 130 10.31 3.16 -7.66
C VAL A 130 9.84 2.74 -6.27
N ARG A 131 8.58 2.32 -6.10
CA ARG A 131 8.11 1.77 -4.81
C ARG A 131 8.75 0.44 -4.47
N MET A 132 9.00 -0.41 -5.46
CA MET A 132 9.58 -1.74 -5.27
C MET A 132 11.11 -1.71 -5.12
N SER A 133 11.79 -0.64 -5.53
CA SER A 133 13.25 -0.50 -5.43
C SER A 133 13.75 -0.31 -3.99
N GLY A 134 12.86 -0.01 -3.04
CA GLY A 134 13.22 0.19 -1.63
C GLY A 134 14.10 1.42 -1.39
N VAL A 135 14.21 2.35 -2.35
CA VAL A 135 15.10 3.54 -2.31
C VAL A 135 14.80 4.51 -1.15
N LEU A 136 13.69 4.31 -0.42
CA LEU A 136 13.33 5.08 0.79
C LEU A 136 13.13 4.20 2.04
N ASP A 137 13.46 2.91 1.99
CA ASP A 137 13.26 2.00 3.12
C ASP A 137 14.27 2.24 4.25
N GLU A 138 15.49 2.71 3.96
CA GLU A 138 16.50 3.07 4.96
C GLU A 138 16.01 4.17 5.92
N GLU A 139 15.39 5.23 5.39
CA GLU A 139 14.83 6.32 6.21
C GLU A 139 13.67 5.79 7.07
N LYS A 140 12.85 4.91 6.52
CA LYS A 140 11.80 4.18 7.25
C LYS A 140 12.34 3.31 8.38
N LEU A 141 13.39 2.53 8.13
CA LEU A 141 14.01 1.65 9.13
C LEU A 141 14.70 2.44 10.24
N SER A 142 15.20 3.63 9.94
CA SER A 142 15.80 4.53 10.94
C SER A 142 14.77 5.22 11.86
N ALA A 143 13.51 5.28 11.44
CA ALA A 143 12.42 5.95 12.15
C ALA A 143 11.50 4.98 12.93
N MET A 144 11.76 3.67 12.88
CA MET A 144 11.07 2.63 13.66
C MET A 144 11.83 2.30 14.96
#